data_AF-A0A538T5A2-F1
#
_entry.id   AF-A0A538T5A2-F1
#
_cell.length_a   1.000
_cell.length_b   1.000
_cell.length_c   1.000
_cell.angle_alpha   90.00
_cell.angle_beta   90.00
_cell.angle_gamma   90.00
#
_symmetry.space_group_name_H-M   'P 1'
#
loop_
_entity.id
_entity.type
_entity.pdbx_description
1 polymer ?
#
loop_
_entity_poly.entity_id
_entity_poly.type
_entity_poly.pdbx_seq_one_letter_code
_entity_poly.pdbx_strand_id
1 'polypeptide(L)'
;MGACLDIEPKRERLRRHHDRAGGALGRARGARRDRDRTAGGWGTHRSADPGAAFRGRGPGGGHDAPALPRLDLNSGGIRAPLPEGTVTVGDVYTVLPFDNTIVTVPMKGWQVRELFDFIAARFGKHGFAQISGAQFKVRRGRATDIRIGGHALDSNRTYRVATIDYLYTGGDGYTMFEKAGPAEQSGMMTHDAAVEFLRRHPDYEFKKRGRIVWEGGIPMRDMIRSPR
;
A
#
# COMPACT_ATOMS: atom_id res chain seq x y z
N MET A 1 -22.26 20.99 0.94
CA MET A 1 -21.51 21.62 -0.17
C MET A 1 -20.12 21.00 -0.17
N GLY A 2 -19.94 19.92 -0.93
CA GLY A 2 -18.68 19.18 -0.99
C GLY A 2 -17.73 19.85 -1.97
N ALA A 3 -16.45 19.98 -1.57
CA ALA A 3 -15.41 20.51 -2.44
C ALA A 3 -15.17 19.52 -3.59
N CYS A 4 -15.59 19.89 -4.80
CA CYS A 4 -15.15 19.27 -6.04
C CYS A 4 -13.65 19.51 -6.21
N LEU A 5 -12.90 18.45 -6.55
CA LEU A 5 -11.54 18.58 -7.05
C LEU A 5 -11.65 18.69 -8.57
N ASP A 6 -11.68 19.92 -9.08
CA ASP A 6 -11.63 20.18 -10.52
C ASP A 6 -10.21 19.90 -11.04
N ILE A 7 -10.07 18.81 -11.80
CA ILE A 7 -8.88 18.52 -12.60
C ILE A 7 -9.23 18.88 -14.05
N GLU A 8 -8.82 20.07 -14.49
CA GLU A 8 -9.02 20.52 -15.87
C GLU A 8 -8.13 19.71 -16.86
N PRO A 9 -8.66 19.27 -18.01
CA PRO A 9 -7.86 18.61 -19.05
C PRO A 9 -7.20 19.65 -19.95
N LYS A 10 -5.87 19.79 -19.86
CA LYS A 10 -5.14 20.74 -20.71
C LYS A 10 -4.91 20.17 -22.11
N ARG A 11 -5.57 20.78 -23.09
CA ARG A 11 -5.41 20.54 -24.53
C ARG A 11 -3.98 20.85 -25.03
N GLU A 12 -3.52 19.99 -25.94
CA GLU A 12 -2.46 20.11 -26.95
C GLU A 12 -1.92 21.55 -27.22
N ARG A 13 -0.58 21.71 -27.24
CA ARG A 13 0.06 22.71 -28.12
C ARG A 13 1.49 22.32 -28.50
N LEU A 14 1.67 22.07 -29.80
CA LEU A 14 2.95 21.97 -30.50
C LEU A 14 3.75 23.29 -30.46
N ARG A 15 5.07 23.11 -30.31
CA ARG A 15 6.23 23.88 -30.84
C ARG A 15 6.28 25.41 -30.62
N ARG A 16 7.40 25.87 -30.05
CA ARG A 16 8.47 26.63 -30.76
C ARG A 16 9.69 26.87 -29.85
N HIS A 17 10.87 26.69 -30.45
CA HIS A 17 12.17 27.16 -29.99
C HIS A 17 12.18 28.67 -29.75
N HIS A 18 12.82 29.13 -28.67
CA HIS A 18 13.75 30.26 -28.71
C HIS A 18 14.69 30.29 -27.50
N ASP A 19 15.87 30.81 -27.78
CA ASP A 19 17.11 30.86 -27.01
C ASP A 19 17.14 31.84 -25.82
N ARG A 20 18.08 31.52 -24.91
CA ARG A 20 19.04 32.39 -24.18
C ARG A 20 18.58 33.32 -23.03
N ALA A 21 19.21 32.99 -21.88
CA ALA A 21 20.12 33.83 -21.07
C ALA A 21 19.57 34.82 -20.02
N GLY A 22 20.16 34.72 -18.81
CA GLY A 22 20.69 35.90 -18.09
C GLY A 22 20.26 36.13 -16.63
N GLY A 23 21.24 36.11 -15.72
CA GLY A 23 21.32 36.93 -14.48
C GLY A 23 20.47 36.47 -13.27
N ALA A 24 20.98 35.97 -12.14
CA ALA A 24 21.97 36.47 -11.17
C ALA A 24 21.43 37.49 -10.14
N LEU A 25 21.47 37.05 -8.87
CA LEU A 25 21.79 37.78 -7.62
C LEU A 25 20.72 38.66 -6.94
N GLY A 26 20.50 38.38 -5.64
CA GLY A 26 19.88 39.29 -4.68
C GLY A 26 19.68 38.67 -3.28
N ARG A 27 20.62 38.90 -2.36
CA ARG A 27 20.52 38.57 -0.93
C ARG A 27 19.68 39.63 -0.20
N ALA A 28 18.95 39.26 0.86
CA ALA A 28 19.21 39.73 2.24
C ALA A 28 18.03 39.56 3.23
N ARG A 29 18.45 39.09 4.41
CA ARG A 29 17.88 39.06 5.77
C ARG A 29 16.82 40.10 6.15
N GLY A 30 15.90 39.69 7.04
CA GLY A 30 15.14 40.59 7.91
C GLY A 30 14.21 39.86 8.86
N ALA A 31 14.59 39.74 10.13
CA ALA A 31 13.78 39.19 11.20
C ALA A 31 12.81 40.26 11.75
N ARG A 32 11.56 39.88 12.05
CA ARG A 32 10.71 40.57 13.05
C ARG A 32 9.91 39.54 13.84
N ARG A 33 9.98 39.68 15.17
CA ARG A 33 9.09 39.07 16.16
C ARG A 33 7.84 39.91 16.23
N ASP A 34 6.67 39.28 16.30
CA ASP A 34 5.53 39.81 17.04
C ASP A 34 4.80 38.67 17.74
N ARG A 35 4.50 38.90 19.02
CA ARG A 35 3.54 38.11 19.81
C ARG A 35 2.24 38.90 19.78
N ASP A 36 1.12 38.26 19.41
CA ASP A 36 -0.03 38.25 20.30
C ASP A 36 -1.11 37.20 19.91
N ARG A 37 -1.58 36.53 20.96
CA ARG A 37 -2.95 36.05 21.26
C ARG A 37 -3.81 35.27 20.25
N THR A 38 -3.96 33.98 20.61
CA THR A 38 -5.22 33.23 20.82
C THR A 38 -6.37 33.37 19.81
N ALA A 39 -6.54 32.34 18.98
CA ALA A 39 -7.84 31.82 18.55
C ALA A 39 -7.67 30.32 18.21
N GLY A 40 -8.61 29.48 18.68
CA GLY A 40 -8.56 28.03 18.57
C GLY A 40 -8.44 27.55 17.12
N GLY A 41 -7.36 26.81 16.83
CA GLY A 41 -7.11 26.18 15.55
C GLY A 41 -6.99 24.68 15.75
N TRP A 42 -7.79 23.93 15.00
CA TRP A 42 -7.69 22.49 14.85
C TRP A 42 -6.23 22.12 14.61
N GLY A 43 -5.69 21.29 15.50
CA GLY A 43 -4.29 20.88 15.48
C GLY A 43 -3.95 20.35 14.10
N THR A 44 -3.05 21.05 13.42
CA THR A 44 -2.40 20.56 12.21
C THR A 44 -1.72 19.25 12.57
N HIS A 45 -2.33 18.12 12.22
CA HIS A 45 -1.61 16.86 12.13
C HIS A 45 -0.48 17.12 11.15
N ARG A 46 0.73 17.25 11.70
CA ARG A 46 1.96 17.25 10.91
C ARG A 46 1.86 16.05 9.98
N SER A 47 1.87 16.32 8.68
CA SER A 47 1.91 15.33 7.63
C SER A 47 3.05 14.36 7.93
N ALA A 48 2.70 13.20 8.47
CA ALA A 48 3.60 12.07 8.51
C ALA A 48 3.79 11.68 7.06
N ASP A 49 5.00 11.81 6.52
CA ASP A 49 5.31 11.20 5.23
C ASP A 49 5.05 9.68 5.39
N PRO A 50 4.13 9.04 4.64
CA PRO A 50 4.00 7.59 4.56
C PRO A 50 5.34 6.99 4.20
N GLY A 51 6.12 7.66 3.35
CA GLY A 51 7.49 7.28 3.06
C GLY A 51 8.38 7.25 4.29
N ALA A 52 8.15 8.09 5.31
CA ALA A 52 8.87 8.08 6.57
C ALA A 52 8.39 6.96 7.51
N ALA A 53 7.08 6.63 7.53
CA ALA A 53 6.57 5.45 8.23
C ALA A 53 7.17 4.13 7.68
N PHE A 54 7.58 4.12 6.40
CA PHE A 54 8.24 2.99 5.75
C PHE A 54 9.77 3.09 5.67
N ARG A 55 10.38 4.20 6.15
CA ARG A 55 11.84 4.35 6.27
C ARG A 55 12.24 4.07 7.72
N GLY A 56 12.33 2.80 8.08
CA GLY A 56 12.96 2.40 9.34
C GLY A 56 14.40 2.88 9.36
N ARG A 57 14.72 3.84 10.23
CA ARG A 57 16.10 4.24 10.52
C ARG A 57 16.66 3.22 11.51
N GLY A 58 17.18 2.11 10.99
CA GLY A 58 17.98 1.17 11.77
C GLY A 58 19.34 1.81 12.15
N PRO A 59 20.03 1.30 13.20
CA PRO A 59 21.37 1.74 13.52
C PRO A 59 22.32 1.18 12.46
N GLY A 60 22.83 2.05 11.58
CA GLY A 60 23.75 1.69 10.49
C GLY A 60 23.24 2.20 9.15
N GLY A 61 23.73 3.37 8.75
CA GLY A 61 23.51 3.90 7.40
C GLY A 61 24.23 3.04 6.37
N GLY A 62 23.47 2.35 5.54
CA GLY A 62 23.93 1.62 4.37
C GLY A 62 22.77 1.42 3.42
N HIS A 63 23.01 1.55 2.11
CA HIS A 63 22.02 1.49 1.04
C HIS A 63 21.46 0.06 0.79
N ASP A 64 21.64 -0.87 1.72
CA ASP A 64 21.28 -2.29 1.62
C ASP A 64 20.06 -2.67 2.47
N ALA A 65 19.09 -1.75 2.61
CA ALA A 65 17.82 -2.09 3.26
C ALA A 65 17.06 -3.11 2.38
N PRO A 66 16.73 -4.32 2.89
CA PRO A 66 15.96 -5.30 2.13
C PRO A 66 14.68 -4.69 1.58
N ALA A 67 14.34 -5.00 0.31
CA ALA A 67 13.04 -4.67 -0.27
C ALA A 67 11.92 -5.16 0.66
N LEU A 68 11.23 -4.20 1.30
CA LEU A 68 10.14 -4.47 2.24
C LEU A 68 8.99 -5.14 1.47
N PRO A 69 8.50 -6.33 1.87
CA PRO A 69 7.20 -6.81 1.41
C PRO A 69 6.14 -5.78 1.81
N ARG A 70 5.33 -5.34 0.85
CA ARG A 70 4.40 -4.23 1.05
C ARG A 70 2.98 -4.78 1.05
N LEU A 71 2.30 -4.60 2.17
CA LEU A 71 0.87 -4.68 2.40
C LEU A 71 0.13 -5.90 1.83
N ASP A 72 -0.29 -6.77 2.75
CA ASP A 72 -1.30 -7.77 2.53
C ASP A 72 -2.67 -7.23 2.99
N LEU A 73 -3.65 -7.18 2.07
CA LEU A 73 -5.06 -6.89 2.40
C LEU A 73 -5.92 -8.08 2.02
N ASN A 74 -6.68 -8.63 2.96
CA ASN A 74 -7.67 -9.65 2.65
C ASN A 74 -8.73 -9.10 1.70
N SER A 75 -9.23 -9.96 0.81
CA SER A 75 -10.25 -9.62 -0.19
C SER A 75 -11.53 -9.08 0.45
N GLY A 76 -11.85 -9.50 1.66
CA GLY A 76 -12.99 -9.00 2.44
C GLY A 76 -12.86 -7.55 2.89
N GLY A 77 -11.62 -7.02 3.00
CA GLY A 77 -11.34 -5.63 3.35
C GLY A 77 -11.55 -4.63 2.19
N ILE A 78 -11.64 -5.12 0.95
CA ILE A 78 -11.90 -4.31 -0.25
C ILE A 78 -13.36 -4.56 -0.68
N ARG A 79 -14.22 -3.55 -0.55
CA ARG A 79 -15.68 -3.73 -0.58
C ARG A 79 -16.36 -3.32 -1.88
N ALA A 80 -15.71 -2.50 -2.68
CA ALA A 80 -16.23 -2.01 -3.95
C ALA A 80 -15.08 -1.79 -4.94
N PRO A 81 -15.34 -1.76 -6.26
CA PRO A 81 -14.40 -1.21 -7.21
C PRO A 81 -14.25 0.31 -7.01
N LEU A 82 -13.08 0.86 -7.34
CA LEU A 82 -12.95 2.31 -7.52
C LEU A 82 -13.60 2.71 -8.86
N PRO A 83 -14.26 3.87 -8.93
CA PRO A 83 -14.80 4.38 -10.19
C PRO A 83 -13.68 4.71 -11.19
N GLU A 84 -14.00 4.67 -12.47
CA GLU A 84 -13.14 5.21 -13.52
C GLU A 84 -13.15 6.74 -13.48
N GLY A 85 -12.01 7.37 -13.81
CA GLY A 85 -11.88 8.82 -13.83
C GLY A 85 -11.65 9.42 -12.44
N THR A 86 -12.38 10.49 -12.11
CA THR A 86 -12.19 11.24 -10.86
C THR A 86 -12.56 10.38 -9.65
N VAL A 87 -11.59 10.18 -8.76
CA VAL A 87 -11.78 9.46 -7.48
C VAL A 87 -11.90 10.48 -6.35
N THR A 88 -13.00 10.40 -5.59
CA THR A 88 -13.22 11.21 -4.40
C THR A 88 -12.76 10.49 -3.13
N VAL A 89 -12.63 11.23 -2.03
CA VAL A 89 -12.39 10.63 -0.72
C VAL A 89 -13.53 9.68 -0.33
N GLY A 90 -14.78 10.06 -0.62
CA GLY A 90 -15.95 9.21 -0.35
C GLY A 90 -15.89 7.86 -1.07
N ASP A 91 -15.33 7.82 -2.28
CA ASP A 91 -15.12 6.56 -3.02
C ASP A 91 -14.11 5.67 -2.28
N VAL A 92 -13.01 6.24 -1.79
CA VAL A 92 -12.01 5.47 -1.02
C VAL A 92 -12.61 4.88 0.25
N TYR A 93 -13.43 5.64 0.99
CA TYR A 93 -14.14 5.14 2.17
C TYR A 93 -15.20 4.09 1.82
N THR A 94 -15.79 4.14 0.63
CA THR A 94 -16.70 3.10 0.16
C THR A 94 -15.94 1.80 -0.15
N VAL A 95 -14.75 1.90 -0.71
CA VAL A 95 -13.89 0.75 -1.03
C VAL A 95 -13.24 0.15 0.23
N LEU A 96 -12.78 0.98 1.16
CA LEU A 96 -12.08 0.61 2.39
C LEU A 96 -12.82 1.16 3.63
N PRO A 97 -14.01 0.63 3.96
CA PRO A 97 -14.89 1.24 4.98
C PRO A 97 -14.53 0.89 6.42
N PHE A 98 -13.53 0.03 6.64
CA PHE A 98 -13.14 -0.40 7.97
C PHE A 98 -12.02 0.49 8.52
N ASP A 99 -12.08 0.79 9.81
CA ASP A 99 -11.08 1.56 10.55
C ASP A 99 -9.85 0.73 10.91
N ASN A 100 -9.41 -0.12 9.98
CA ASN A 100 -8.23 -0.95 10.16
C ASN A 100 -6.97 -0.08 10.06
N THR A 101 -6.08 -0.24 11.03
CA THR A 101 -4.76 0.38 11.02
C THR A 101 -3.72 -0.49 10.33
N ILE A 102 -2.72 0.13 9.71
CA ILE A 102 -1.60 -0.59 9.10
C ILE A 102 -0.57 -0.92 10.19
N VAL A 103 -0.15 -2.18 10.23
CA VAL A 103 0.89 -2.67 11.13
C VAL A 103 2.02 -3.30 10.34
N THR A 104 3.25 -3.24 10.87
CA THR A 104 4.41 -3.92 10.29
C THR A 104 4.93 -4.99 11.24
N VAL A 105 4.99 -6.22 10.78
CA VAL A 105 5.33 -7.39 11.58
C VAL A 105 6.67 -7.97 11.12
N PRO A 106 7.68 -8.13 11.99
CA PRO A 106 8.87 -8.88 11.66
C PRO A 106 8.56 -10.39 11.65
N MET A 107 8.80 -11.04 10.51
CA MET A 107 8.54 -12.47 10.31
C MET A 107 9.77 -13.18 9.74
N LYS A 108 10.07 -14.38 10.24
CA LYS A 108 11.08 -15.25 9.62
C LYS A 108 10.58 -15.77 8.28
N GLY A 109 11.49 -16.07 7.36
CA GLY A 109 11.14 -16.53 6.01
C GLY A 109 10.26 -17.78 6.00
N TRP A 110 10.44 -18.69 6.96
CA TRP A 110 9.55 -19.84 7.11
C TRP A 110 8.12 -19.44 7.53
N GLN A 111 7.93 -18.40 8.35
CA GLN A 111 6.61 -17.85 8.69
C GLN A 111 5.98 -17.14 7.48
N VAL A 112 6.79 -16.43 6.70
CA VAL A 112 6.35 -15.82 5.45
C VAL A 112 5.89 -16.90 4.47
N ARG A 113 6.59 -18.05 4.40
CA ARG A 113 6.12 -19.21 3.62
C ARG A 113 4.75 -19.69 4.11
N GLU A 114 4.57 -19.91 5.41
CA GLU A 114 3.27 -20.29 5.97
C GLU A 114 2.15 -19.30 5.57
N LEU A 115 2.44 -18.00 5.63
CA LEU A 115 1.54 -16.94 5.18
C LEU A 115 1.14 -17.10 3.70
N PHE A 116 2.12 -17.26 2.79
CA PHE A 116 1.83 -17.43 1.37
C PHE A 116 1.09 -18.74 1.06
N ASP A 117 1.44 -19.85 1.72
CA ASP A 117 0.73 -21.12 1.56
C ASP A 117 -0.73 -21.01 2.03
N PHE A 118 -0.98 -20.28 3.11
CA PHE A 118 -2.32 -19.99 3.59
C PHE A 118 -3.13 -19.12 2.62
N ILE A 119 -2.51 -18.09 2.04
CA ILE A 119 -3.13 -17.24 1.00
C ILE A 119 -3.45 -18.11 -0.23
N ALA A 120 -2.53 -18.96 -0.67
CA ALA A 120 -2.72 -19.84 -1.83
C ALA A 120 -3.89 -20.82 -1.65
N ALA A 121 -4.06 -21.37 -0.44
CA ALA A 121 -5.15 -22.28 -0.10
C ALA A 121 -6.54 -21.61 -0.18
N ARG A 122 -6.58 -20.27 -0.06
CA ARG A 122 -7.78 -19.45 -0.14
C ARG A 122 -8.00 -18.80 -1.49
N PHE A 123 -7.21 -19.11 -2.51
CA PHE A 123 -7.39 -18.53 -3.84
C PHE A 123 -8.85 -18.66 -4.32
N GLY A 124 -9.49 -17.52 -4.63
CA GLY A 124 -10.90 -17.45 -5.04
C GLY A 124 -11.93 -17.59 -3.91
N LYS A 125 -11.52 -17.57 -2.64
CA LYS A 125 -12.38 -17.73 -1.45
C LYS A 125 -12.29 -16.51 -0.52
N HIS A 126 -13.18 -16.46 0.47
CA HIS A 126 -13.10 -15.49 1.56
C HIS A 126 -11.75 -15.60 2.30
N GLY A 127 -11.22 -14.46 2.74
CA GLY A 127 -9.92 -14.36 3.41
C GLY A 127 -8.71 -14.45 2.48
N PHE A 128 -8.87 -14.47 1.16
CA PHE A 128 -7.75 -14.39 0.21
C PHE A 128 -7.07 -13.02 0.23
N ALA A 129 -5.77 -12.93 0.50
CA ALA A 129 -5.07 -11.63 0.48
C ALA A 129 -4.57 -11.20 -0.91
N GLN A 130 -4.76 -9.91 -1.19
CA GLN A 130 -4.01 -9.16 -2.19
C GLN A 130 -2.64 -8.79 -1.62
N ILE A 131 -1.61 -8.80 -2.47
CA ILE A 131 -0.22 -8.59 -2.05
C ILE A 131 0.42 -7.44 -2.85
N SER A 132 1.46 -6.81 -2.29
CA SER A 132 2.38 -5.92 -3.01
C SER A 132 3.85 -6.16 -2.62
N GLY A 133 4.78 -5.74 -3.48
CA GLY A 133 6.22 -6.00 -3.29
C GLY A 133 6.64 -7.49 -3.37
N ALA A 134 5.69 -8.39 -3.60
CA ALA A 134 5.90 -9.82 -3.72
C ALA A 134 5.18 -10.40 -4.95
N GLN A 135 5.65 -11.58 -5.37
CA GLN A 135 5.07 -12.37 -6.45
C GLN A 135 5.08 -13.85 -6.06
N PHE A 136 4.04 -14.60 -6.41
CA PHE A 136 4.04 -16.06 -6.25
C PHE A 136 3.05 -16.74 -7.21
N LYS A 137 3.20 -18.05 -7.33
CA LYS A 137 2.34 -18.92 -8.12
C LYS A 137 1.47 -19.80 -7.21
N VAL A 138 0.19 -19.93 -7.55
CA VAL A 138 -0.74 -20.84 -6.88
C VAL A 138 -0.84 -22.13 -7.67
N ARG A 139 -0.37 -23.24 -7.10
CA ARG A 139 -0.43 -24.57 -7.71
C ARG A 139 -1.06 -25.56 -6.73
N ARG A 140 -2.25 -26.08 -7.07
CA ARG A 140 -3.01 -27.02 -6.22
C ARG A 140 -3.18 -26.54 -4.77
N GLY A 141 -3.56 -25.27 -4.60
CA GLY A 141 -3.77 -24.66 -3.28
C GLY A 141 -2.50 -24.39 -2.47
N ARG A 142 -1.31 -24.48 -3.08
CA ARG A 142 -0.02 -24.15 -2.43
C ARG A 142 0.70 -23.02 -3.13
N ALA A 143 1.49 -22.25 -2.38
CA ALA A 143 2.32 -21.20 -2.93
C ALA A 143 3.64 -21.79 -3.45
N THR A 144 3.94 -21.48 -4.69
CA THR A 144 5.18 -21.85 -5.39
C THR A 144 5.85 -20.59 -5.92
N ASP A 145 7.17 -20.66 -6.15
CA ASP A 145 7.92 -19.56 -6.76
C ASP A 145 7.75 -18.20 -6.05
N ILE A 146 7.74 -18.21 -4.72
CA ILE A 146 7.60 -16.98 -3.93
C ILE A 146 8.85 -16.11 -4.12
N ARG A 147 8.63 -14.89 -4.61
CA ARG A 147 9.64 -13.85 -4.71
C ARG A 147 9.23 -12.61 -3.93
N ILE A 148 10.14 -12.10 -3.12
CA ILE A 148 10.00 -10.84 -2.36
C ILE A 148 11.01 -9.84 -2.91
N GLY A 149 10.53 -8.71 -3.44
CA GLY A 149 11.40 -7.72 -4.08
C GLY A 149 12.20 -8.28 -5.27
N GLY A 150 11.68 -9.29 -5.96
CA GLY A 150 12.36 -9.97 -7.08
C GLY A 150 13.29 -11.11 -6.67
N HIS A 151 13.60 -11.29 -5.39
CA HIS A 151 14.46 -12.37 -4.89
C HIS A 151 13.63 -13.55 -4.38
N ALA A 152 14.11 -14.78 -4.57
CA ALA A 152 13.48 -15.95 -3.99
C ALA A 152 13.38 -15.83 -2.46
N LEU A 153 12.29 -16.36 -1.88
CA LEU A 153 12.12 -16.40 -0.44
C LEU A 153 13.25 -17.22 0.22
N ASP A 154 13.89 -16.62 1.24
CA ASP A 154 14.91 -17.24 2.07
C ASP A 154 14.32 -17.52 3.46
N SER A 155 14.21 -18.80 3.82
CA SER A 155 13.62 -19.24 5.09
C SER A 155 14.33 -18.70 6.33
N ASN A 156 15.62 -18.36 6.24
CA ASN A 156 16.44 -17.92 7.38
C ASN A 156 16.43 -16.40 7.56
N ARG A 157 16.03 -15.66 6.52
CA ARG A 157 15.96 -14.19 6.56
C ARG A 157 14.74 -13.72 7.36
N THR A 158 14.88 -12.58 8.03
CA THR A 158 13.74 -11.85 8.59
C THR A 158 13.21 -10.85 7.56
N TYR A 159 11.90 -10.88 7.34
CA TYR A 159 11.15 -9.96 6.49
C TYR A 159 10.26 -9.05 7.34
N ARG A 160 9.98 -7.85 6.84
CA ARG A 160 9.02 -6.92 7.45
C ARG A 160 7.74 -6.93 6.64
N VAL A 161 6.71 -7.59 7.14
CA VAL A 161 5.42 -7.73 6.44
C VAL A 161 4.50 -6.63 6.93
N ALA A 162 4.08 -5.73 6.04
CA ALA A 162 2.99 -4.81 6.34
C ALA A 162 1.64 -5.52 6.11
N THR A 163 0.71 -5.37 7.05
CA THR A 163 -0.65 -5.91 6.99
C THR A 163 -1.59 -4.97 7.76
N ILE A 164 -2.83 -5.37 7.95
CA ILE A 164 -3.78 -4.67 8.83
C ILE A 164 -3.88 -5.35 10.21
N ASP A 165 -4.18 -4.55 11.23
CA ASP A 165 -4.43 -4.99 12.60
C ASP A 165 -5.42 -6.16 12.72
N TYR A 166 -6.49 -6.16 11.93
CA TYR A 166 -7.47 -7.25 11.88
C TYR A 166 -6.83 -8.60 11.53
N LEU A 167 -5.96 -8.64 10.51
CA LEU A 167 -5.29 -9.89 10.12
C LEU A 167 -4.19 -10.25 11.11
N TYR A 168 -3.45 -9.26 11.60
CA TYR A 168 -2.42 -9.47 12.62
C TYR A 168 -2.97 -10.11 13.90
N THR A 169 -4.19 -9.76 14.30
CA THR A 169 -4.87 -10.32 15.47
C THR A 169 -5.62 -11.63 15.20
N GLY A 170 -5.38 -12.27 14.04
CA GLY A 170 -5.92 -13.59 13.70
C GLY A 170 -7.23 -13.58 12.90
N GLY A 171 -7.72 -12.40 12.50
CA GLY A 171 -8.88 -12.25 11.62
C GLY A 171 -8.75 -13.08 10.34
N ASP A 172 -9.87 -13.56 9.79
CA ASP A 172 -9.94 -14.52 8.67
C ASP A 172 -9.13 -15.83 8.86
N GLY A 173 -8.68 -16.10 10.10
CA GLY A 173 -7.88 -17.26 10.47
C GLY A 173 -6.38 -17.12 10.20
N TYR A 174 -5.86 -15.89 10.06
CA TYR A 174 -4.43 -15.62 9.86
C TYR A 174 -3.60 -15.84 11.14
N THR A 175 -3.66 -17.05 11.69
CA THR A 175 -3.01 -17.43 12.97
C THR A 175 -1.48 -17.47 12.91
N MET A 176 -0.89 -17.44 11.72
CA MET A 176 0.58 -17.34 11.56
C MET A 176 1.14 -16.02 12.13
N PHE A 177 0.31 -14.98 12.27
CA PHE A 177 0.71 -13.73 12.92
C PHE A 177 0.76 -13.84 14.45
N GLU A 178 0.02 -14.76 15.07
CA GLU A 178 0.09 -15.00 16.53
C GLU A 178 1.49 -15.49 16.95
N LYS A 179 2.17 -16.21 16.05
CA LYS A 179 3.54 -16.68 16.24
C LYS A 179 4.59 -15.63 15.86
N ALA A 180 4.17 -14.49 15.33
CA ALA A 180 5.08 -13.44 14.87
C ALA A 180 5.54 -12.55 16.04
N GLY A 181 6.61 -11.80 15.82
CA GLY A 181 7.09 -10.84 16.82
C GLY A 181 6.13 -9.67 17.00
N PRO A 182 6.37 -8.80 18.00
CA PRO A 182 5.53 -7.62 18.23
C PRO A 182 5.47 -6.75 16.96
N ALA A 183 4.27 -6.35 16.59
CA ALA A 183 4.05 -5.47 15.46
C ALA A 183 4.38 -4.01 15.80
N GLU A 184 4.94 -3.31 14.82
CA GLU A 184 5.08 -1.86 14.84
C GLU A 184 3.82 -1.22 14.23
N GLN A 185 3.18 -0.36 15.02
CA GLN A 185 2.00 0.39 14.58
C GLN A 185 2.43 1.55 13.68
N SER A 186 1.81 1.67 12.50
CA SER A 186 2.04 2.83 11.63
C SER A 186 1.35 4.10 12.15
N GLY A 187 0.28 3.94 12.94
CA GLY A 187 -0.61 5.03 13.34
C GLY A 187 -1.51 5.56 12.20
N MET A 188 -1.53 4.89 11.05
CA MET A 188 -2.29 5.30 9.87
C MET A 188 -3.40 4.30 9.56
N MET A 189 -4.60 4.81 9.29
CA MET A 189 -5.71 4.00 8.82
C MET A 189 -5.50 3.61 7.35
N THR A 190 -6.02 2.44 6.97
CA THR A 190 -5.83 1.90 5.62
C THR A 190 -6.45 2.79 4.54
N HIS A 191 -7.63 3.37 4.80
CA HIS A 191 -8.27 4.30 3.90
C HIS A 191 -7.50 5.63 3.78
N ASP A 192 -6.93 6.14 4.88
CA ASP A 192 -6.11 7.37 4.87
C ASP A 192 -4.84 7.18 4.05
N ALA A 193 -4.17 6.03 4.22
CA ALA A 193 -3.02 5.65 3.41
C ALA A 193 -3.36 5.59 1.92
N ALA A 194 -4.54 5.07 1.57
CA ALA A 194 -5.00 5.02 0.19
C ALA A 194 -5.32 6.41 -0.38
N VAL A 195 -6.01 7.27 0.38
CA VAL A 195 -6.27 8.68 0.02
C VAL A 195 -4.95 9.41 -0.23
N GLU A 196 -4.00 9.27 0.68
CA GLU A 196 -2.70 9.93 0.56
C GLU A 196 -1.91 9.41 -0.64
N PHE A 197 -1.94 8.10 -0.89
CA PHE A 197 -1.33 7.51 -2.07
C PHE A 197 -1.91 8.10 -3.36
N LEU A 198 -3.24 8.14 -3.50
CA LEU A 198 -3.89 8.66 -4.71
C LEU A 198 -3.65 10.16 -4.90
N ARG A 199 -3.64 10.95 -3.82
CA ARG A 199 -3.29 12.39 -3.88
C ARG A 199 -1.88 12.63 -4.41
N ARG A 200 -0.93 11.76 -4.06
CA ARG A 200 0.47 11.85 -4.54
C ARG A 200 0.67 11.31 -5.95
N HIS A 201 -0.31 10.57 -6.48
CA HIS A 201 -0.25 9.94 -7.79
C HIS A 201 -1.58 10.18 -8.54
N PRO A 202 -1.88 11.44 -8.91
CA PRO A 202 -3.15 11.77 -9.57
C PRO A 202 -3.34 11.04 -10.91
N ASP A 203 -2.24 10.69 -11.58
CA ASP A 203 -2.23 9.98 -12.87
C ASP A 203 -1.93 8.48 -12.71
N TYR A 204 -2.24 7.89 -11.54
CA TYR A 204 -1.91 6.49 -11.28
C TYR A 204 -2.70 5.53 -12.18
N GLU A 205 -1.98 4.78 -13.02
CA GLU A 205 -2.57 3.77 -13.89
C GLU A 205 -2.57 2.38 -13.21
N PHE A 206 -3.76 1.82 -12.97
CA PHE A 206 -3.92 0.48 -12.40
C PHE A 206 -3.62 -0.62 -13.42
N LYS A 207 -2.43 -1.22 -13.32
CA LYS A 207 -2.01 -2.35 -14.16
C LYS A 207 -2.07 -3.67 -13.40
N LYS A 208 -2.55 -4.72 -14.06
CA LYS A 208 -2.34 -6.10 -13.60
C LYS A 208 -0.84 -6.41 -13.69
N ARG A 209 -0.17 -6.57 -12.53
CA ARG A 209 1.28 -6.79 -12.45
C ARG A 209 1.68 -8.26 -12.27
N GLY A 210 0.77 -9.21 -12.51
CA GLY A 210 1.04 -10.64 -12.40
C GLY A 210 1.58 -11.06 -11.03
N ARG A 211 1.19 -10.39 -9.94
CA ARG A 211 1.69 -10.67 -8.59
C ARG A 211 1.28 -12.06 -8.10
N ILE A 212 0.10 -12.51 -8.49
CA ILE A 212 -0.42 -13.83 -8.15
C ILE A 212 -0.78 -14.50 -9.46
N VAL A 213 -0.11 -15.60 -9.77
CA VAL A 213 -0.32 -16.36 -11.02
C VAL A 213 -0.85 -17.74 -10.66
N TRP A 214 -1.95 -18.16 -11.25
CA TRP A 214 -2.49 -19.49 -11.01
C TRP A 214 -1.94 -20.49 -12.06
N GLU A 215 -1.42 -21.62 -11.58
CA GLU A 215 -0.78 -22.68 -12.38
C GLU A 215 -1.56 -24.01 -12.28
N GLY A 216 -2.80 -24.00 -12.76
CA GLY A 216 -3.61 -25.21 -12.96
C GLY A 216 -4.28 -25.20 -14.33
N GLY A 217 -4.71 -26.37 -14.81
CA GLY A 217 -5.85 -26.48 -15.72
C GLY A 217 -7.05 -26.84 -14.84
N ILE A 218 -8.09 -26.02 -14.74
CA ILE A 218 -9.27 -25.89 -15.62
C ILE A 218 -9.73 -24.40 -15.66
N PRO A 219 -10.33 -23.90 -16.75
CA PRO A 219 -10.48 -22.47 -17.01
C PRO A 219 -11.44 -21.77 -16.03
N MET A 220 -11.18 -20.48 -15.81
CA MET A 220 -12.03 -19.52 -15.09
C MET A 220 -13.53 -19.52 -15.49
N ARG A 221 -13.91 -20.19 -16.58
CA ARG A 221 -15.31 -20.34 -17.06
C ARG A 221 -16.15 -21.26 -16.18
N ASP A 222 -15.56 -22.21 -15.45
CA ASP A 222 -16.33 -23.21 -14.69
C ASP A 222 -16.66 -22.78 -13.24
N MET A 223 -16.12 -21.64 -12.79
CA MET A 223 -16.38 -21.09 -11.45
C MET A 223 -17.54 -20.08 -11.42
N ILE A 224 -18.00 -19.60 -12.59
CA ILE A 224 -19.13 -18.64 -12.73
C ILE A 224 -20.48 -19.36 -12.92
N ARG A 225 -20.48 -20.69 -13.14
CA ARG A 225 -21.70 -21.50 -13.27
C ARG A 225 -21.72 -22.63 -12.24
N SER A 226 -21.96 -22.27 -10.98
CA SER A 226 -22.56 -23.18 -10.01
C SER A 226 -23.87 -22.57 -9.52
N PRO A 227 -25.02 -22.95 -10.12
CA PRO A 227 -26.30 -22.84 -9.46
C PRO A 227 -26.55 -24.14 -8.70
N ARG A 228 -26.57 -24.06 -7.36
CA ARG A 228 -27.66 -24.48 -6.48
C ARG A 228 -27.22 -24.44 -5.03
#